data_AF-J2VIR6-F1
#
_entry.id   AF-J2VIR6-F1
#
_cell.length_a   1.000
_cell.length_b   1.000
_cell.length_c   1.000
_cell.angle_alpha   90.00
_cell.angle_beta   90.00
_cell.angle_gamma   90.00
#
_symmetry.space_group_name_H-M   'P 1'
#
loop_
_entity.id
_entity.type
_entity.pdbx_description
1 polymer ?
#
loop_
_entity_poly.entity_id
_entity_poly.type
_entity_poly.pdbx_seq_one_letter_code
_entity_poly.pdbx_strand_id
1 'polypeptide(L)'
;MINLYAHKLWSIFREQIIALDGGLCVDCGRGKDEVVLQVHHKHYIKGRKPWEYETLDCETLCRGCHAREHGEIQPDSGWEYIGEEDLGDLSGNCELCDNGIRYVHYVIHEHWEQMGVGTHCCDNLTGTKEATEGRRRLGRYRRFMSATKWTGDNNCLKTKHGALTVAVIPDQQSFQLIINQAPGRKRFASMLDAQNFAFTFIDSGEAAQFAQKKKAENKKLRV
;
A
#
# COMPACT_ATOMS: atom_id res chain seq x y z
N MET A 1 19.23 -43.94 -15.05
CA MET A 1 19.15 -42.56 -15.57
C MET A 1 20.47 -41.85 -15.26
N ILE A 2 21.05 -41.12 -16.20
CA ILE A 2 22.24 -40.30 -15.96
C ILE A 2 21.80 -39.04 -15.21
N ASN A 3 22.40 -38.77 -14.05
CA ASN A 3 22.20 -37.51 -13.34
C ASN A 3 22.97 -36.39 -14.06
N LEU A 4 22.27 -35.59 -14.88
CA LEU A 4 22.88 -34.49 -15.63
C LEU A 4 23.48 -33.43 -14.70
N TYR A 5 22.92 -33.21 -13.51
CA TYR A 5 23.41 -32.24 -12.55
C TYR A 5 24.70 -32.67 -11.82
N ALA A 6 25.11 -33.93 -11.96
CA ALA A 6 26.43 -34.39 -11.51
C ALA A 6 27.51 -34.25 -12.60
N HIS A 7 27.15 -33.80 -13.80
CA HIS A 7 28.07 -33.71 -14.93
C HIS A 7 28.98 -32.48 -14.83
N LYS A 8 30.25 -32.62 -15.24
CA LYS A 8 31.25 -31.53 -15.17
C LYS A 8 30.83 -30.27 -15.93
N LEU A 9 30.16 -30.43 -17.07
CA LEU A 9 29.66 -29.29 -17.86
C LEU A 9 28.61 -28.48 -17.11
N TRP A 10 27.77 -29.12 -16.29
CA TRP A 10 26.85 -28.40 -15.41
C TRP A 10 27.60 -27.58 -14.36
N SER A 11 28.64 -28.15 -13.73
CA SER A 11 29.43 -27.43 -12.73
C SER A 11 30.06 -26.16 -13.31
N ILE A 12 30.66 -26.26 -14.50
CA ILE A 12 31.30 -25.12 -15.20
C ILE A 12 30.25 -24.06 -15.56
N PHE A 13 29.14 -24.49 -16.18
CA PHE A 13 28.07 -23.58 -16.57
C PHE A 13 27.46 -22.89 -15.36
N ARG A 14 27.20 -23.64 -14.28
CA ARG A 14 26.68 -23.09 -13.02
C ARG A 14 27.60 -22.02 -12.43
N GLU A 15 28.90 -22.28 -12.39
CA GLU A 15 29.88 -21.30 -11.90
C GLU A 15 29.93 -20.05 -12.79
N GLN A 16 29.81 -20.21 -14.11
CA GLN A 16 29.75 -19.09 -15.05
C GLN A 16 28.55 -18.18 -14.79
N ILE A 17 27.34 -18.74 -14.66
CA ILE A 17 26.12 -17.94 -14.38
C ILE A 17 26.26 -17.21 -13.04
N ILE A 18 26.67 -17.93 -11.99
CA ILE A 18 26.89 -17.32 -10.66
C ILE A 18 27.90 -16.18 -10.74
N ALA A 19 28.99 -16.33 -11.50
CA ALA A 19 29.98 -15.28 -11.66
C ALA A 19 29.44 -14.07 -12.45
N LEU A 20 28.63 -14.31 -13.49
CA LEU A 20 27.99 -13.24 -14.27
C LEU A 20 27.03 -12.40 -13.43
N ASP A 21 26.32 -13.03 -12.49
CA ASP A 21 25.41 -12.35 -11.55
C ASP A 21 26.13 -11.80 -10.30
N GLY A 22 27.46 -11.73 -10.33
CA GLY A 22 28.26 -11.15 -9.25
C GLY A 22 28.35 -12.03 -7.98
N GLY A 23 27.97 -13.30 -8.06
CA GLY A 23 27.99 -14.23 -6.95
C GLY A 23 26.85 -14.04 -5.95
N LEU A 24 25.77 -13.38 -6.37
CA LEU A 24 24.62 -13.03 -5.55
C LEU A 24 23.33 -13.60 -6.15
N CYS A 25 22.34 -13.85 -5.30
CA CYS A 25 20.97 -14.06 -5.75
C CYS A 25 20.46 -12.79 -6.44
N VAL A 26 19.96 -12.87 -7.67
CA VAL A 26 19.49 -11.69 -8.42
C VAL A 26 18.20 -11.09 -7.84
N ASP A 27 17.43 -11.87 -7.09
CA ASP A 27 16.19 -11.45 -6.44
C ASP A 27 16.46 -10.81 -5.05
N CYS A 28 17.00 -11.60 -4.10
CA CYS A 28 17.19 -11.13 -2.72
C CYS A 28 18.58 -10.56 -2.40
N GLY A 29 19.53 -10.56 -3.34
CA GLY A 29 20.87 -9.99 -3.16
C GLY A 29 21.84 -10.74 -2.25
N ARG A 30 21.41 -11.83 -1.59
CA ARG A 30 22.26 -12.62 -0.68
C ARG A 30 23.32 -13.43 -1.41
N GLY A 31 24.51 -13.52 -0.82
CA GLY A 31 25.65 -14.25 -1.37
C GLY A 31 25.81 -15.67 -0.81
N LYS A 32 26.79 -16.41 -1.35
CA LYS A 32 27.09 -17.80 -0.98
C LYS A 32 27.41 -18.04 0.50
N ASP A 33 27.82 -16.99 1.23
CA ASP A 33 28.15 -17.08 2.67
C ASP A 33 26.88 -17.12 3.53
N GLU A 34 25.73 -16.73 2.99
CA GLU A 34 24.44 -16.67 3.68
C GLU A 34 23.46 -17.75 3.18
N VAL A 35 23.55 -18.12 1.89
CA VAL A 35 22.56 -18.98 1.23
C VAL A 35 23.20 -19.94 0.22
N VAL A 36 22.47 -21.00 -0.12
CA VAL A 36 22.82 -21.87 -1.25
C VAL A 36 22.31 -21.26 -2.54
N LEU A 37 23.24 -20.87 -3.43
CA LEU A 37 22.95 -20.38 -4.77
C LEU A 37 22.70 -21.54 -5.75
N GLN A 38 21.77 -21.34 -6.66
CA GLN A 38 21.36 -22.26 -7.72
C GLN A 38 21.19 -21.46 -9.00
N VAL A 39 21.28 -22.15 -10.14
CA VAL A 39 20.94 -21.56 -11.43
C VAL A 39 19.50 -21.92 -11.74
N HIS A 40 18.69 -20.90 -11.95
CA HIS A 40 17.33 -20.99 -12.43
C HIS A 40 17.34 -20.93 -13.96
N HIS A 41 16.58 -21.82 -14.61
CA HIS A 41 16.28 -21.74 -16.04
C HIS A 41 14.93 -21.06 -16.22
N LYS A 42 14.89 -19.89 -16.86
CA LYS A 42 13.67 -19.07 -17.04
C LYS A 42 12.61 -19.77 -17.91
N HIS A 43 13.03 -20.71 -18.73
CA HIS A 43 12.17 -21.57 -19.52
C HIS A 43 12.82 -22.94 -19.73
N TYR A 44 12.00 -23.96 -19.97
CA TYR A 44 12.46 -25.32 -20.23
C TYR A 44 12.20 -25.73 -21.67
N ILE A 45 13.27 -26.13 -22.38
CA ILE A 45 13.21 -26.66 -23.76
C ILE A 45 13.44 -28.17 -23.74
N LYS A 46 12.50 -28.92 -24.31
CA LYS A 46 12.52 -30.39 -24.29
C LYS A 46 13.80 -30.96 -24.92
N GLY A 47 14.45 -31.86 -24.21
CA GLY A 47 15.66 -32.58 -24.68
C GLY A 47 16.97 -31.80 -24.53
N ARG A 48 16.92 -30.53 -24.13
CA ARG A 48 18.09 -29.69 -23.88
C ARG A 48 18.70 -30.02 -22.51
N LYS A 49 20.03 -30.16 -22.43
CA LYS A 49 20.75 -30.37 -21.17
C LYS A 49 20.87 -29.05 -20.39
N PRO A 50 21.05 -29.09 -19.05
CA PRO A 50 21.10 -27.87 -18.22
C PRO A 50 22.16 -26.83 -18.63
N TRP A 51 23.27 -27.24 -19.25
CA TRP A 51 24.35 -26.35 -19.71
C TRP A 51 24.27 -25.98 -21.21
N GLU A 52 23.22 -26.39 -21.90
CA GLU A 52 22.98 -26.09 -23.33
C GLU A 52 22.08 -24.85 -23.51
N TYR A 53 21.76 -24.15 -22.42
CA TYR A 53 20.99 -22.90 -22.44
C TYR A 53 21.92 -21.70 -22.63
N GLU A 54 21.39 -20.63 -23.23
CA GLU A 54 22.10 -19.36 -23.26
C GLU A 54 22.16 -18.77 -21.85
N THR A 55 23.25 -18.05 -21.56
CA THR A 55 23.43 -17.44 -20.24
C THR A 55 22.32 -16.44 -19.89
N LEU A 56 21.77 -15.75 -20.89
CA LEU A 56 20.64 -14.81 -20.74
C LEU A 56 19.32 -15.50 -20.33
N ASP A 57 19.17 -16.79 -20.65
CA ASP A 57 18.02 -17.62 -20.28
C ASP A 57 18.15 -18.20 -18.86
N CYS A 58 19.25 -17.88 -18.18
CA CYS A 58 19.57 -18.37 -16.85
C CYS A 58 19.78 -17.19 -15.90
N GLU A 59 19.61 -17.45 -14.61
CA GLU A 59 19.92 -16.49 -13.55
C GLU A 59 20.25 -17.21 -12.25
N THR A 60 20.96 -16.51 -11.37
CA THR A 60 21.36 -17.01 -10.06
C THR A 60 20.30 -16.70 -9.02
N LEU A 61 19.65 -17.72 -8.48
CA LEU A 61 18.71 -17.59 -7.36
C LEU A 61 19.22 -18.36 -6.14
N CYS A 62 18.91 -17.88 -4.93
CA CYS A 62 19.07 -18.71 -3.74
C CYS A 62 17.99 -19.80 -3.72
N ARG A 63 18.23 -20.92 -3.01
CA ARG A 63 17.26 -22.03 -2.91
C ARG A 63 15.82 -21.58 -2.58
N GLY A 64 15.66 -20.58 -1.71
CA GLY A 64 14.36 -20.03 -1.35
C GLY A 64 13.69 -19.32 -2.53
N CYS A 65 14.36 -18.32 -3.12
CA CYS A 65 13.85 -17.59 -4.29
C CYS A 65 13.59 -18.55 -5.47
N HIS A 66 14.44 -19.55 -5.67
CA HIS A 66 14.27 -20.56 -6.72
C HIS A 66 12.99 -21.40 -6.53
N ALA A 67 12.74 -21.86 -5.30
CA ALA A 67 11.51 -22.58 -4.99
C ALA A 67 10.26 -21.69 -5.16
N ARG A 68 10.37 -20.39 -4.87
CA ARG A 68 9.30 -19.41 -5.05
C ARG A 68 8.98 -19.18 -6.53
N GLU A 69 10.00 -19.05 -7.36
CA GLU A 69 9.85 -18.88 -8.81
C GLU A 69 9.16 -20.10 -9.44
N HIS A 70 9.42 -21.30 -8.92
CA HIS A 70 8.71 -22.51 -9.31
C HIS A 70 7.35 -22.71 -8.64
N GLY A 71 6.93 -21.76 -7.80
CA GLY A 71 5.69 -21.82 -7.05
C GLY A 71 5.61 -22.97 -6.05
N GLU A 72 6.74 -23.48 -5.59
CA GLU A 72 6.81 -24.50 -4.52
C GLU A 72 6.64 -23.86 -3.13
N ILE A 73 7.01 -22.58 -2.99
CA ILE A 73 6.81 -21.80 -1.77
C ILE A 73 6.19 -20.44 -2.08
N GLN A 74 5.51 -19.89 -1.09
CA GLN A 74 4.80 -18.63 -1.20
C GLN A 74 5.73 -17.44 -1.50
N PRO A 75 5.30 -16.50 -2.37
CA PRO A 75 5.97 -15.22 -2.57
C PRO A 75 5.91 -14.32 -1.32
N ASP A 76 7.01 -13.60 -1.02
CA ASP A 76 7.04 -12.61 0.07
C ASP A 76 6.73 -11.18 -0.40
N SER A 77 6.52 -11.00 -1.70
CA SER A 77 6.33 -9.73 -2.38
C SER A 77 5.60 -9.95 -3.70
N GLY A 78 5.22 -8.86 -4.39
CA GLY A 78 4.51 -8.93 -5.68
C GLY A 78 3.01 -9.17 -5.57
N TRP A 79 2.43 -9.02 -4.38
CA TRP A 79 1.00 -9.19 -4.15
C TRP A 79 0.23 -7.90 -4.48
N GLU A 80 -0.98 -8.04 -5.01
CA GLU A 80 -1.89 -6.92 -5.26
C GLU A 80 -2.91 -6.78 -4.13
N TYR A 81 -3.19 -5.55 -3.71
CA TYR A 81 -4.17 -5.25 -2.68
C TYR A 81 -5.56 -5.05 -3.27
N ILE A 82 -6.57 -5.79 -2.79
CA ILE A 82 -7.94 -5.75 -3.33
C ILE A 82 -8.91 -4.98 -2.42
N GLY A 83 -8.76 -5.07 -1.11
CA GLY A 83 -9.68 -4.40 -0.20
C GLY A 83 -9.58 -4.85 1.25
N GLU A 84 -10.40 -4.22 2.11
CA GLU A 84 -10.43 -4.50 3.55
C GLU A 84 -11.81 -4.87 4.09
N GLU A 85 -11.81 -5.62 5.18
CA GLU A 85 -12.96 -5.92 6.02
C GLU A 85 -12.65 -5.60 7.50
N ASP A 86 -13.61 -4.96 8.20
CA ASP A 86 -13.55 -4.67 9.64
C ASP A 86 -14.41 -5.70 10.38
N LEU A 87 -13.76 -6.68 11.02
CA LEU A 87 -14.44 -7.74 11.79
C LEU A 87 -15.14 -7.20 13.05
N GLY A 88 -14.91 -5.94 13.41
CA GLY A 88 -15.49 -5.30 14.59
C GLY A 88 -14.68 -5.51 15.88
N ASP A 89 -14.03 -6.66 16.03
CA ASP A 89 -13.18 -7.03 17.16
C ASP A 89 -11.91 -7.78 16.70
N LEU A 90 -11.06 -8.20 17.64
CA LEU A 90 -9.81 -8.90 17.36
C LEU A 90 -10.05 -10.42 17.23
N SER A 91 -10.92 -10.83 16.30
CA SER A 91 -11.37 -12.23 16.13
C SER A 91 -10.77 -12.94 14.91
N GLY A 92 -10.15 -12.22 13.99
CA GLY A 92 -9.47 -12.81 12.83
C GLY A 92 -8.03 -13.20 13.14
N ASN A 93 -7.43 -14.02 12.28
CA ASN A 93 -6.00 -14.34 12.31
C ASN A 93 -5.37 -13.97 10.96
N CYS A 94 -4.17 -13.40 11.00
CA CYS A 94 -3.41 -13.09 9.79
C CYS A 94 -2.89 -14.36 9.14
N GLU A 95 -3.25 -14.64 7.90
CA GLU A 95 -2.79 -15.87 7.21
C GLU A 95 -1.27 -15.94 6.97
N LEU A 96 -0.57 -14.81 7.02
CA LEU A 96 0.90 -14.77 6.85
C LEU A 96 1.68 -15.01 8.15
N CYS A 97 1.20 -14.50 9.29
CA CYS A 97 1.97 -14.48 10.54
C CYS A 97 1.21 -14.96 11.78
N ASP A 98 -0.04 -15.40 11.62
CA ASP A 98 -0.94 -15.96 12.63
C ASP A 98 -1.31 -15.01 13.79
N ASN A 99 -0.85 -13.76 13.75
CA ASN A 99 -1.26 -12.76 14.74
C ASN A 99 -2.76 -12.47 14.64
N GLY A 100 -3.40 -12.28 15.79
CA GLY A 100 -4.79 -11.83 15.86
C GLY A 100 -4.97 -10.46 15.16
N ILE A 101 -5.99 -10.34 14.33
CA ILE A 101 -6.32 -9.15 13.55
C ILE A 101 -7.81 -8.81 13.66
N ARG A 102 -8.09 -7.52 13.60
CA ARG A 102 -9.46 -6.99 13.45
C ARG A 102 -9.76 -6.60 12.01
N TYR A 103 -8.75 -6.12 11.31
CA TYR A 103 -8.85 -5.63 9.95
C TYR A 103 -8.18 -6.66 9.05
N VAL A 104 -8.99 -7.29 8.22
CA VAL A 104 -8.51 -8.24 7.20
C VAL A 104 -8.28 -7.43 5.94
N HIS A 105 -7.06 -7.50 5.41
CA HIS A 105 -6.69 -6.92 4.13
C HIS A 105 -6.49 -8.05 3.13
N TYR A 106 -7.29 -8.05 2.08
CA TYR A 106 -7.29 -9.08 1.05
C TYR A 106 -6.23 -8.78 -0.01
N VAL A 107 -5.34 -9.75 -0.24
CA VAL A 107 -4.27 -9.66 -1.24
C VAL A 107 -4.31 -10.86 -2.18
N ILE A 108 -3.93 -10.67 -3.44
CA ILE A 108 -3.82 -11.73 -4.45
C ILE A 108 -2.44 -11.74 -5.11
N HIS A 109 -2.09 -12.89 -5.69
CA HIS A 109 -0.90 -13.07 -6.50
C HIS A 109 -1.25 -13.95 -7.70
N GLU A 110 -0.59 -13.76 -8.85
CA GLU A 110 -0.94 -14.43 -10.12
C GLU A 110 -0.98 -15.96 -10.02
N HIS A 111 -0.09 -16.52 -9.21
CA HIS A 111 0.09 -17.97 -9.06
C HIS A 111 -0.25 -18.49 -7.65
N TRP A 112 -0.89 -17.69 -6.80
CA TRP A 112 -1.19 -18.08 -5.41
C TRP A 112 -2.64 -17.81 -5.04
N GLU A 113 -3.18 -18.59 -4.11
CA GLU A 113 -4.51 -18.35 -3.56
C GLU A 113 -4.56 -16.99 -2.84
N GLN A 114 -5.73 -16.35 -2.92
CA GLN A 114 -6.01 -15.12 -2.19
C GLN A 114 -5.80 -15.33 -0.69
N MET A 115 -5.30 -14.30 -0.01
CA MET A 115 -5.16 -14.32 1.45
C MET A 115 -5.79 -13.13 2.13
N GLY A 116 -6.27 -13.36 3.36
CA GLY A 116 -6.58 -12.33 4.34
C GLY A 116 -5.41 -12.10 5.31
N VAL A 117 -4.80 -10.91 5.26
CA VAL A 117 -3.65 -10.56 6.12
C VAL A 117 -3.88 -9.30 6.94
N GLY A 118 -3.10 -9.12 8.00
CA GLY A 118 -3.10 -7.89 8.79
C GLY A 118 -2.45 -6.71 8.05
N THR A 119 -2.70 -5.48 8.53
CA THR A 119 -2.27 -4.23 7.90
C THR A 119 -0.77 -4.20 7.54
N HIS A 120 0.10 -4.57 8.49
CA HIS A 120 1.54 -4.58 8.25
C HIS A 120 1.98 -5.65 7.24
N CYS A 121 1.32 -6.80 7.24
CA CYS A 121 1.62 -7.87 6.29
C CYS A 121 1.17 -7.49 4.88
N CYS A 122 0.02 -6.85 4.72
CA CYS A 122 -0.45 -6.31 3.44
C CYS A 122 0.56 -5.33 2.83
N ASP A 123 1.00 -4.34 3.61
CA ASP A 123 2.00 -3.36 3.15
C ASP A 123 3.31 -4.03 2.72
N ASN A 124 3.78 -5.03 3.46
CA ASN A 124 5.00 -5.78 3.12
C ASN A 124 4.84 -6.59 1.83
N LEU A 125 3.76 -7.35 1.70
CA LEU A 125 3.50 -8.23 0.54
C LEU A 125 3.29 -7.41 -0.75
N THR A 126 2.67 -6.24 -0.64
CA THR A 126 2.39 -5.35 -1.78
C THR A 126 3.52 -4.37 -2.09
N GLY A 127 4.45 -4.17 -1.14
CA GLY A 127 5.46 -3.12 -1.21
C GLY A 127 4.89 -1.69 -1.12
N THR A 128 3.65 -1.53 -0.65
CA THR A 128 2.96 -0.24 -0.54
C THR A 128 2.68 0.14 0.91
N LYS A 129 2.05 1.30 1.14
CA LYS A 129 1.50 1.70 2.47
C LYS A 129 -0.01 1.90 2.43
N GLU A 130 -0.66 1.35 1.41
CA GLU A 130 -2.08 1.63 1.14
C GLU A 130 -2.98 1.16 2.28
N ALA A 131 -2.70 -0.01 2.85
CA ALA A 131 -3.45 -0.51 4.00
C ALA A 131 -3.23 0.40 5.22
N THR A 132 -1.98 0.71 5.57
CA THR A 132 -1.68 1.60 6.72
C THR A 132 -2.30 2.99 6.56
N GLU A 133 -2.14 3.63 5.40
CA GLU A 133 -2.65 4.98 5.18
C GLU A 133 -4.17 5.02 5.05
N GLY A 134 -4.79 3.99 4.44
CA GLY A 134 -6.23 3.79 4.43
C GLY A 134 -6.80 3.73 5.85
N ARG A 135 -6.22 2.90 6.71
CA ARG A 135 -6.60 2.78 8.13
C ARG A 135 -6.43 4.09 8.90
N ARG A 136 -5.29 4.78 8.72
CA ARG A 136 -5.03 6.07 9.36
C ARG A 136 -6.04 7.12 8.93
N ARG A 137 -6.33 7.20 7.63
CA ARG A 137 -7.30 8.11 7.06
C ARG A 137 -8.71 7.84 7.57
N LEU A 138 -9.15 6.58 7.60
CA LEU A 138 -10.46 6.21 8.16
C LEU A 138 -10.56 6.58 9.64
N GLY A 139 -9.49 6.36 10.41
CA GLY A 139 -9.42 6.81 11.81
C GLY A 139 -9.57 8.32 11.96
N ARG A 140 -8.90 9.12 11.12
CA ARG A 140 -9.07 10.58 11.08
C ARG A 140 -10.50 10.97 10.70
N TYR A 141 -11.07 10.31 9.70
CA TYR A 141 -12.45 10.52 9.26
C TYR A 141 -13.45 10.26 10.39
N ARG A 142 -13.39 9.08 11.04
CA ARG A 142 -14.28 8.72 12.16
C ARG A 142 -14.21 9.74 13.29
N ARG A 143 -13.01 10.19 13.67
CA ARG A 143 -12.83 11.25 14.68
C ARG A 143 -13.37 12.60 14.22
N PHE A 144 -13.17 12.94 12.95
CA PHE A 144 -13.66 14.20 12.38
C PHE A 144 -15.19 14.25 12.32
N MET A 145 -15.83 13.14 11.96
CA MET A 145 -17.28 13.01 11.86
C MET A 145 -17.98 12.78 13.21
N SER A 146 -17.20 12.56 14.28
CA SER A 146 -17.76 12.39 15.63
C SER A 146 -18.53 13.64 16.07
N ALA A 147 -19.70 13.43 16.68
CA ALA A 147 -20.53 14.53 17.18
C ALA A 147 -19.77 15.44 18.16
N THR A 148 -18.86 14.90 18.97
CA THR A 148 -18.07 15.69 19.93
C THR A 148 -17.04 16.60 19.27
N LYS A 149 -16.70 16.35 17.99
CA LYS A 149 -15.76 17.17 17.23
C LYS A 149 -16.40 18.45 16.69
N TRP A 150 -17.72 18.50 16.64
CA TRP A 150 -18.49 19.62 16.11
C TRP A 150 -19.29 20.28 17.23
N THR A 151 -19.29 21.61 17.23
CA THR A 151 -19.98 22.43 18.23
C THR A 151 -20.88 23.44 17.55
N GLY A 152 -22.08 23.65 18.07
CA GLY A 152 -23.05 24.59 17.54
C GLY A 152 -24.43 23.96 17.44
N ASP A 153 -25.28 24.55 16.60
CA ASP A 153 -26.64 24.11 16.33
C ASP A 153 -26.85 23.91 14.82
N ASN A 154 -28.09 23.65 14.41
CA ASN A 154 -28.46 23.43 13.01
C ASN A 154 -28.25 24.66 12.11
N ASN A 155 -28.09 25.85 12.68
CA ASN A 155 -27.86 27.08 11.93
C ASN A 155 -26.37 27.39 11.79
N CYS A 156 -25.51 26.85 12.66
CA CYS A 156 -24.07 27.00 12.51
C CYS A 156 -23.29 25.92 13.25
N LEU A 157 -22.82 24.91 12.50
CA LEU A 157 -22.03 23.81 13.05
C LEU A 157 -20.54 24.05 12.79
N LYS A 158 -19.72 24.08 13.84
CA LYS A 158 -18.31 24.50 13.76
C LYS A 158 -17.34 23.44 14.26
N THR A 159 -16.13 23.42 13.71
CA THR A 159 -15.00 22.65 14.24
C THR A 159 -13.68 23.40 14.04
N LYS A 160 -12.67 23.03 14.85
CA LYS A 160 -11.32 23.55 14.76
C LYS A 160 -10.32 22.43 14.44
N HIS A 161 -9.44 22.72 13.49
CA HIS A 161 -8.36 21.84 13.06
C HIS A 161 -7.06 22.63 12.90
N GLY A 162 -6.20 22.58 13.92
CA GLY A 162 -4.99 23.43 13.98
C GLY A 162 -5.35 24.92 13.92
N ALA A 163 -4.83 25.61 12.91
CA ALA A 163 -5.11 27.03 12.64
C ALA A 163 -6.38 27.27 11.80
N LEU A 164 -7.08 26.20 11.39
CA LEU A 164 -8.31 26.29 10.62
C LEU A 164 -9.53 26.23 11.55
N THR A 165 -10.42 27.19 11.39
CA THR A 165 -11.79 27.16 11.90
C THR A 165 -12.71 26.90 10.71
N VAL A 166 -13.50 25.84 10.80
CA VAL A 166 -14.44 25.44 9.76
C VAL A 166 -15.86 25.55 10.33
N ALA A 167 -16.75 26.16 9.57
CA ALA A 167 -18.17 26.22 9.90
C ALA A 167 -19.01 25.78 8.71
N VAL A 168 -20.08 25.04 8.97
CA VAL A 168 -21.14 24.75 8.03
C VAL A 168 -22.35 25.59 8.43
N ILE A 169 -22.88 26.36 7.49
CA ILE A 169 -24.08 27.19 7.69
C ILE A 169 -25.13 26.86 6.61
N PRO A 170 -26.43 26.94 6.93
CA PRO A 170 -27.48 26.94 5.92
C PRO A 170 -27.38 28.17 5.01
N ASP A 171 -27.65 27.97 3.73
CA ASP A 171 -27.84 29.01 2.71
C ASP A 171 -29.07 28.64 1.85
N GLN A 172 -30.21 29.26 2.17
CA GLN A 172 -31.52 28.97 1.58
C GLN A 172 -31.91 27.48 1.73
N GLN A 173 -31.85 26.72 0.63
CA GLN A 173 -32.16 25.28 0.57
C GLN A 173 -30.88 24.41 0.51
N SER A 174 -29.73 24.99 0.83
CA SER A 174 -28.42 24.33 0.73
C SER A 174 -27.56 24.62 1.95
N PHE A 175 -26.36 24.05 1.98
CA PHE A 175 -25.35 24.31 3.00
C PHE A 175 -24.07 24.87 2.37
N GLN A 176 -23.35 25.69 3.12
CA GLN A 176 -22.11 26.33 2.69
C GLN A 176 -21.03 26.17 3.78
N LEU A 177 -19.78 26.01 3.35
CA LEU A 177 -18.61 26.02 4.22
C LEU A 177 -18.03 27.43 4.36
N ILE A 178 -17.61 27.77 5.58
CA ILE A 178 -16.81 28.94 5.90
C ILE A 178 -15.50 28.46 6.51
N ILE A 179 -14.37 28.89 5.95
CA ILE A 179 -13.02 28.58 6.44
C ILE A 179 -12.37 29.88 6.91
N ASN A 180 -12.00 29.97 8.20
CA ASN A 180 -11.39 31.16 8.80
C ASN A 180 -12.15 32.46 8.46
N GLN A 181 -13.49 32.42 8.56
CA GLN A 181 -14.42 33.51 8.21
C GLN A 181 -14.56 33.80 6.69
N ALA A 182 -13.82 33.11 5.83
CA ALA A 182 -13.98 33.23 4.38
C ALA A 182 -15.03 32.23 3.86
N PRO A 183 -16.16 32.69 3.29
CA PRO A 183 -17.16 31.81 2.71
C PRO A 183 -16.63 31.11 1.45
N GLY A 184 -16.82 29.79 1.38
CA GLY A 184 -16.55 28.99 0.19
C GLY A 184 -17.64 29.15 -0.88
N ARG A 185 -17.35 28.82 -2.14
CA ARG A 185 -18.33 29.01 -3.23
C ARG A 185 -19.27 27.81 -3.42
N LYS A 186 -18.85 26.62 -3.01
CA LYS A 186 -19.63 25.39 -3.18
C LYS A 186 -20.88 25.41 -2.31
N ARG A 187 -21.95 24.80 -2.83
CA ARG A 187 -23.21 24.53 -2.14
C ARG A 187 -23.39 23.03 -2.00
N PHE A 188 -23.89 22.59 -0.86
CA PHE A 188 -24.08 21.18 -0.52
C PHE A 188 -25.55 20.90 -0.24
N ALA A 189 -26.03 19.72 -0.66
CA ALA A 189 -27.42 19.33 -0.48
C ALA A 189 -27.76 19.03 0.99
N SER A 190 -26.78 18.57 1.77
CA SER A 190 -26.96 18.26 3.19
C SER A 190 -25.79 18.73 4.05
N MET A 191 -26.04 18.81 5.37
CA MET A 191 -25.00 19.03 6.38
C MET A 191 -23.90 17.96 6.29
N LEU A 192 -24.29 16.69 6.09
CA LEU A 192 -23.37 15.57 5.99
C LEU A 192 -22.44 15.71 4.78
N ASP A 193 -22.95 16.11 3.62
CA ASP A 193 -22.14 16.33 2.42
C ASP A 193 -21.12 17.46 2.63
N ALA A 194 -21.53 18.53 3.32
CA ALA A 194 -20.64 19.63 3.67
C ALA A 194 -19.55 19.18 4.65
N GLN A 195 -19.88 18.36 5.65
CA GLN A 195 -18.90 17.79 6.58
C GLN A 195 -17.93 16.83 5.89
N ASN A 196 -18.42 15.95 5.02
CA ASN A 196 -17.59 15.01 4.24
C ASN A 196 -16.62 15.76 3.32
N PHE A 197 -17.11 16.80 2.63
CA PHE A 197 -16.25 17.66 1.85
C PHE A 197 -15.23 18.38 2.73
N ALA A 198 -15.64 18.93 3.87
CA ALA A 198 -14.73 19.60 4.80
C ALA A 198 -13.61 18.67 5.27
N PHE A 199 -13.93 17.41 5.60
CA PHE A 199 -12.91 16.41 5.92
C PHE A 199 -11.92 16.26 4.78
N THR A 200 -12.42 15.99 3.56
CA THR A 200 -11.57 15.73 2.39
C THR A 200 -10.68 16.95 2.08
N PHE A 201 -11.25 18.15 2.15
CA PHE A 201 -10.56 19.41 1.89
C PHE A 201 -9.47 19.72 2.92
N ILE A 202 -9.67 19.31 4.18
CA ILE A 202 -8.66 19.44 5.24
C ILE A 202 -7.59 18.35 5.10
N ASP A 203 -8.00 17.10 4.89
CA ASP A 203 -7.12 15.92 4.80
C ASP A 203 -6.18 16.01 3.58
N SER A 204 -6.65 16.60 2.47
CA SER A 204 -5.81 16.86 1.29
C SER A 204 -4.86 18.07 1.44
N GLY A 205 -5.03 18.88 2.49
CA GLY A 205 -4.25 20.10 2.73
C GLY A 205 -4.72 21.33 1.93
N GLU A 206 -5.67 21.19 1.02
CA GLU A 206 -6.22 22.30 0.23
C GLU A 206 -6.86 23.40 1.09
N ALA A 207 -7.48 23.04 2.22
CA ALA A 207 -8.07 23.99 3.16
C ALA A 207 -7.04 24.98 3.72
N ALA A 208 -5.82 24.52 3.97
CA ALA A 208 -4.73 25.37 4.46
C ALA A 208 -4.29 26.36 3.37
N GLN A 209 -4.16 25.90 2.12
CA GLN A 209 -3.81 26.74 0.98
C GLN A 209 -4.89 27.80 0.71
N PHE A 210 -6.17 27.41 0.77
CA PHE A 210 -7.30 28.34 0.64
C PHE A 210 -7.26 29.44 1.71
N ALA A 211 -7.05 29.06 2.98
CA ALA A 211 -6.98 30.02 4.07
C ALA A 211 -5.82 31.02 3.92
N GLN A 212 -4.65 30.55 3.47
CA GLN A 212 -3.48 31.40 3.22
C GLN A 212 -3.76 32.41 2.09
N LYS A 213 -4.33 31.94 0.97
CA LYS A 213 -4.70 32.80 -0.16
C LYS A 213 -5.69 33.90 0.25
N LYS A 214 -6.74 33.55 0.99
CA LYS A 214 -7.74 34.52 1.48
C LYS A 214 -7.15 35.54 2.44
N LYS A 215 -6.23 35.13 3.31
CA LYS A 215 -5.50 36.05 4.20
C LYS A 215 -4.66 37.06 3.41
N ALA A 216 -3.99 36.61 2.33
CA ALA A 216 -3.21 37.49 1.47
C ALA A 216 -4.08 38.49 0.69
N GLU A 217 -5.23 38.05 0.15
CA GLU A 217 -6.20 38.91 -0.52
C GLU A 217 -6.73 40.01 0.41
N ASN A 218 -7.15 39.65 1.63
CA ASN A 218 -7.65 40.61 2.61
C ASN A 218 -6.58 41.61 3.08
N LYS A 219 -5.29 41.22 3.09
CA LYS A 219 -4.20 42.15 3.39
C LYS A 219 -4.01 43.18 2.27
N LYS A 220 -4.16 42.77 1.00
CA LYS A 220 -4.04 43.67 -0.16
C LYS A 220 -5.19 44.68 -0.25
N LEU A 221 -6.41 44.32 0.16
CA LEU A 221 -7.54 45.27 0.19
C LEU A 221 -7.45 46.33 1.30
N ARG A 222 -6.56 46.15 2.28
CA ARG A 222 -6.36 47.05 3.42
C ARG A 222 -5.18 48.01 3.26
N VAL A 223 -4.47 47.91 2.12
CA VAL A 223 -3.38 48.81 1.69
C VAL A 223 -3.93 49.67 0.56
#